data_AF-A0A7J6X5R3-F1
#
_entry.id   AF-A0A7J6X5R3-F1
#
_cell.length_a   1.000
_cell.length_b   1.000
_cell.length_c   1.000
_cell.angle_alpha   90.00
_cell.angle_beta   90.00
_cell.angle_gamma   90.00
#
_symmetry.space_group_name_H-M   'P 1'
#
loop_
_entity.id
_entity.type
_entity.pdbx_description
1 polymer ?
#
loop_
_entity_poly.entity_id
_entity_poly.type
_entity_poly.pdbx_seq_one_letter_code
_entity_poly.pdbx_strand_id
1 'polypeptide(L)'
;MEKVDSPCVTVFDISGGRRTFMEAEEAEEILRPLSDKGNSYSKICFSDRSFGLGAARVAEPILISLKDQLTEVDLSDFIAGRPKEEAIEVMNIFSSALEG
;
A
#
# COMPACT_ATOMS: atom_id res chain seq x y z
N MET A 1 -9.18 33.15 -16.95
CA MET A 1 -9.76 32.24 -15.96
C MET A 1 -8.64 31.27 -15.58
N GLU A 2 -7.92 31.58 -14.50
CA GLU A 2 -6.82 30.76 -14.01
C GLU A 2 -7.38 29.43 -13.50
N LYS A 3 -7.07 28.33 -14.20
CA LYS A 3 -7.18 26.99 -13.59
C LYS A 3 -5.99 26.89 -12.65
N VAL A 4 -6.25 27.04 -11.36
CA VAL A 4 -5.31 26.64 -10.31
C VAL A 4 -5.08 25.14 -10.52
N ASP A 5 -3.90 24.79 -11.02
CA ASP A 5 -3.42 23.42 -11.10
C ASP A 5 -3.23 22.97 -9.64
N SER A 6 -4.30 22.42 -9.08
CA SER A 6 -4.20 21.66 -7.84
C SER A 6 -3.21 20.53 -8.14
N PRO A 7 -2.22 20.26 -7.28
CA PRO A 7 -1.34 19.12 -7.54
C PRO A 7 -2.23 17.91 -7.79
N CYS A 8 -2.11 17.30 -8.97
CA CYS A 8 -2.90 16.14 -9.37
C CYS A 8 -2.56 14.99 -8.42
N VAL A 9 -3.25 14.94 -7.27
CA VAL A 9 -3.11 13.88 -6.27
C VAL A 9 -3.52 12.59 -6.97
N THR A 10 -2.52 11.77 -7.28
CA THR A 10 -2.76 10.48 -7.93
C THR A 10 -2.87 9.44 -6.82
N VAL A 11 -4.07 8.89 -6.64
CA VAL A 11 -4.36 7.90 -5.60
C VAL A 11 -4.30 6.51 -6.20
N PHE A 12 -3.49 5.64 -5.60
CA PHE A 12 -3.50 4.22 -5.87
C PHE A 12 -4.48 3.54 -4.92
N ASP A 13 -5.66 3.22 -5.41
CA ASP A 13 -6.74 2.67 -4.59
C ASP A 13 -7.00 1.21 -4.97
N ILE A 14 -6.80 0.33 -4.00
CA ILE A 14 -7.13 -1.09 -4.11
C ILE A 14 -8.23 -1.50 -3.12
N SER A 15 -8.92 -0.55 -2.52
CA SER A 15 -10.07 -0.79 -1.65
C SER A 15 -11.29 -1.32 -2.44
N GLY A 16 -12.27 -1.89 -1.73
CA GLY A 16 -13.57 -2.20 -2.35
C GLY A 16 -13.68 -3.50 -3.17
N GLY A 17 -12.66 -4.37 -3.15
CA GLY A 17 -12.81 -5.77 -3.63
C GLY A 17 -13.40 -6.67 -2.54
N ARG A 18 -13.68 -7.94 -2.86
CA ARG A 18 -14.07 -8.92 -1.82
C ARG A 18 -13.00 -8.90 -0.74
N ARG A 19 -13.39 -8.97 0.55
CA ARG A 19 -12.47 -9.15 1.67
C ARG A 19 -11.69 -10.45 1.47
N THR A 20 -10.60 -10.36 0.73
CA THR A 20 -9.70 -11.46 0.44
C THR A 20 -8.45 -11.23 1.26
N PHE A 21 -8.06 -12.29 1.93
CA PHE A 21 -6.71 -12.43 2.43
C PHE A 21 -5.78 -12.21 1.24
N MET A 22 -5.03 -11.10 1.27
CA MET A 22 -4.06 -10.77 0.23
C MET A 22 -2.82 -11.62 0.45
N GLU A 23 -2.56 -12.48 -0.53
CA GLU A 23 -1.38 -13.35 -0.58
C GLU A 23 -0.28 -12.73 -1.44
N ALA A 24 0.91 -13.32 -1.43
CA ALA A 24 2.09 -12.74 -2.07
C ALA A 24 1.91 -12.55 -3.58
N GLU A 25 1.36 -13.55 -4.26
CA GLU A 25 1.15 -13.52 -5.72
C GLU A 25 0.12 -12.45 -6.12
N GLU A 26 -0.96 -12.32 -5.36
CA GLU A 26 -1.98 -11.29 -5.58
C GLU A 26 -1.40 -9.90 -5.33
N ALA A 27 -0.60 -9.73 -4.27
CA ALA A 27 0.09 -8.47 -3.99
C ALA A 27 1.06 -8.10 -5.11
N GLU A 28 1.82 -9.04 -5.68
CA GLU A 28 2.73 -8.76 -6.80
C GLU A 28 1.97 -8.26 -8.03
N GLU A 29 0.85 -8.91 -8.38
CA GLU A 29 0.03 -8.50 -9.51
C GLU A 29 -0.63 -7.14 -9.31
N ILE A 30 -1.18 -6.89 -8.12
CA ILE A 30 -1.88 -5.66 -7.80
C ILE A 30 -0.92 -4.49 -7.67
N LEU A 31 0.21 -4.66 -6.97
CA LEU A 31 1.15 -3.59 -6.66
C LEU A 31 2.14 -3.29 -7.81
N ARG A 32 2.11 -4.08 -8.89
CA ARG A 32 2.93 -3.85 -10.09
C ARG A 32 2.98 -2.40 -10.59
N PRO A 33 1.87 -1.66 -10.71
CA PRO A 33 1.89 -0.28 -11.18
C PRO A 33 2.67 0.68 -10.26
N LEU A 34 2.80 0.36 -8.98
CA LEU A 34 3.61 1.12 -8.02
C LEU A 34 5.11 0.91 -8.23
N SER A 35 5.50 -0.20 -8.87
CA SER A 35 6.89 -0.51 -9.20
C SER A 35 7.34 0.12 -10.53
N ASP A 36 6.41 0.69 -11.30
CA ASP A 36 6.73 1.32 -12.58
C ASP A 36 7.49 2.62 -12.36
N LYS A 37 8.63 2.76 -13.05
CA LYS A 37 9.46 3.97 -12.97
C LYS A 37 8.70 5.17 -13.51
N GLY A 38 8.59 6.22 -12.71
CA GLY A 38 7.93 7.47 -13.08
C GLY A 38 6.43 7.49 -12.83
N ASN A 39 5.89 6.56 -12.04
CA ASN A 39 4.54 6.71 -11.50
C ASN A 39 4.45 7.96 -10.60
N SER A 40 3.28 8.59 -10.58
CA SER A 40 3.03 9.83 -9.82
C SER A 40 2.13 9.61 -8.60
N TYR A 41 2.03 8.36 -8.13
CA TYR A 41 1.16 8.02 -7.00
C TYR A 41 1.69 8.67 -5.73
N SER A 42 0.90 9.58 -5.17
CA SER A 42 1.23 10.31 -3.94
C SER A 42 0.41 9.83 -2.75
N LYS A 43 -0.63 9.02 -2.99
CA LYS A 43 -1.46 8.40 -1.94
C LYS A 43 -1.75 6.95 -2.27
N ILE A 44 -1.81 6.11 -1.24
CA ILE A 44 -2.17 4.69 -1.37
C ILE A 44 -3.32 4.37 -0.42
N CYS A 45 -4.31 3.60 -0.89
CA CYS A 45 -5.42 3.09 -0.08
C CYS A 45 -5.41 1.56 -0.05
N PHE A 46 -5.06 0.99 1.09
CA PHE A 46 -5.04 -0.46 1.35
C PHE A 46 -6.24 -0.95 2.16
N SER A 47 -7.29 -0.14 2.26
CA SER A 47 -8.43 -0.47 3.12
C SER A 47 -9.17 -1.75 2.69
N ASP A 48 -9.64 -2.51 3.69
CA ASP A 48 -10.32 -3.82 3.52
C ASP A 48 -9.48 -4.90 2.79
N ARG A 49 -8.16 -4.72 2.63
CA ARG A 49 -7.24 -5.74 2.11
C ARG A 49 -6.43 -6.34 3.24
N SER A 50 -6.75 -7.57 3.63
CA SER A 50 -6.04 -8.24 4.72
C SER A 50 -4.69 -8.77 4.25
N PHE A 51 -3.63 -7.97 4.38
CA PHE A 51 -2.25 -8.33 4.05
C PHE A 51 -1.77 -9.48 4.92
N GLY A 52 -1.36 -10.56 4.27
CA GLY A 52 -0.58 -11.60 4.92
C GLY A 52 0.91 -11.25 4.94
N LEU A 53 1.70 -12.04 5.66
CA LEU A 53 3.14 -11.82 5.74
C LEU A 53 3.81 -11.80 4.35
N GLY A 54 3.43 -12.71 3.46
CA GLY A 54 3.96 -12.76 2.09
C GLY A 54 3.65 -11.50 1.30
N ALA A 55 2.40 -11.01 1.35
CA ALA A 55 1.98 -9.77 0.71
C ALA A 55 2.73 -8.55 1.27
N ALA A 56 2.96 -8.51 2.58
CA ALA A 56 3.73 -7.44 3.22
C ALA A 56 5.19 -7.41 2.74
N ARG A 57 5.82 -8.58 2.56
CA ARG A 57 7.19 -8.67 2.01
C ARG A 57 7.30 -8.22 0.56
N VAL A 58 6.22 -8.34 -0.22
CA VAL A 58 6.15 -7.79 -1.58
C VAL A 58 5.96 -6.27 -1.53
N ALA A 59 5.10 -5.77 -0.64
CA ALA A 59 4.83 -4.33 -0.51
C ALA A 59 6.03 -3.55 0.03
N GLU A 60 6.82 -4.13 0.95
CA GLU A 60 7.97 -3.50 1.62
C GLU A 60 8.94 -2.77 0.67
N PRO A 61 9.59 -3.43 -0.30
CA PRO A 61 10.53 -2.76 -1.21
C PRO A 61 9.86 -1.70 -2.10
N ILE A 62 8.58 -1.89 -2.43
CA ILE A 62 7.80 -0.94 -3.24
C ILE A 62 7.57 0.33 -2.44
N LEU A 63 7.08 0.22 -1.20
CA LEU A 63 6.85 1.36 -0.32
C LEU A 63 8.14 2.13 -0.03
N ILE A 64 9.25 1.43 0.23
CA ILE A 64 10.57 2.06 0.40
C ILE A 64 10.97 2.88 -0.83
N SER A 65 10.69 2.37 -2.04
CA SER A 65 11.01 3.09 -3.29
C SER A 65 10.15 4.34 -3.51
N LEU A 66 8.95 4.38 -2.93
CA LEU A 66 7.99 5.47 -3.08
C LEU A 66 7.97 6.42 -1.87
N LYS A 67 8.75 6.14 -0.82
CA LYS A 67 8.70 6.89 0.45
C LYS A 67 8.85 8.41 0.27
N ASP A 68 9.67 8.85 -0.68
CA ASP A 68 9.96 10.28 -0.90
C ASP A 68 8.84 11.01 -1.68
N GLN A 69 7.92 10.26 -2.31
CA GLN A 69 6.76 10.81 -3.04
C GLN A 69 5.42 10.57 -2.34
N LEU A 70 5.35 9.61 -1.41
CA LEU A 70 4.13 9.30 -0.68
C LEU A 70 3.84 10.37 0.37
N THR A 71 2.60 10.85 0.35
CA THR A 71 2.07 11.84 1.30
C THR A 71 1.10 11.22 2.30
N GLU A 72 0.46 10.11 1.92
CA GLU A 72 -0.55 9.45 2.73
C GLU A 72 -0.66 7.97 2.34
N VAL A 73 -0.76 7.09 3.33
CA VAL A 73 -1.06 5.67 3.14
C VAL A 73 -2.17 5.28 4.11
N ASP A 74 -3.32 4.88 3.59
CA ASP A 74 -4.43 4.38 4.40
C ASP A 74 -4.25 2.89 4.68
N LEU A 75 -4.03 2.55 5.95
CA LEU A 75 -3.85 1.19 6.47
C LEU A 75 -5.08 0.69 7.25
N SER A 76 -6.26 1.29 7.05
CA SER A 76 -7.48 0.89 7.76
C SER A 76 -7.86 -0.56 7.44
N ASP A 77 -8.07 -1.39 8.46
CA ASP A 77 -8.47 -2.81 8.33
C ASP A 77 -7.52 -3.68 7.48
N PHE A 78 -6.28 -3.24 7.22
CA PHE A 78 -5.35 -3.93 6.32
C PHE A 78 -4.77 -5.25 6.88
N ILE A 79 -5.04 -5.57 8.14
CA ILE A 79 -4.63 -6.82 8.81
C ILE A 79 -5.82 -7.55 9.45
N ALA A 80 -7.04 -7.18 9.07
CA ALA A 80 -8.24 -7.74 9.66
C ALA A 80 -8.30 -9.27 9.47
N GLY A 81 -8.58 -9.99 10.55
CA GLY A 81 -8.69 -11.45 10.54
C GLY A 81 -7.37 -12.23 10.47
N ARG A 82 -6.20 -11.56 10.53
CA ARG A 82 -4.90 -12.23 10.62
C ARG A 82 -4.59 -12.71 12.05
N PRO A 83 -3.82 -13.81 12.21
CA PRO A 83 -3.27 -14.20 13.50
C PRO A 83 -2.47 -13.07 14.14
N LYS A 84 -2.45 -12.98 15.47
CA LYS A 84 -1.81 -11.88 16.19
C LYS A 84 -0.32 -11.71 15.83
N GLU A 85 0.41 -12.82 15.81
CA GLU A 85 1.85 -12.83 15.52
C GLU A 85 2.13 -12.32 14.10
N GLU A 86 1.33 -12.78 13.13
CA GLU A 86 1.41 -12.34 11.73
C GLU A 86 1.04 -10.86 11.59
N ALA A 87 -0.04 -10.42 12.24
CA ALA A 87 -0.48 -9.03 12.22
C ALA A 87 0.58 -8.07 12.78
N ILE A 88 1.27 -8.46 13.86
CA ILE A 88 2.38 -7.68 14.42
C ILE A 88 3.55 -7.61 13.43
N GLU A 89 3.90 -8.73 12.80
CA GLU A 89 5.00 -8.74 11.84
C GLU A 89 4.69 -7.89 10.59
N VAL A 90 3.47 -7.99 10.06
CA VAL A 90 3.00 -7.15 8.96
C VAL A 90 3.03 -5.67 9.35
N MET A 91 2.55 -5.31 10.55
CA MET A 91 2.64 -3.93 11.03
C MET A 91 4.08 -3.44 11.12
N ASN A 92 5.00 -4.24 11.66
CA ASN A 92 6.42 -3.86 11.77
C ASN A 92 7.05 -3.61 10.39
N ILE A 93 6.73 -4.44 9.39
CA ILE A 93 7.19 -4.26 8.01
C ILE A 93 6.72 -2.92 7.44
N PHE A 94 5.42 -2.64 7.54
CA PHE A 94 4.86 -1.39 7.02
C PHE A 94 5.38 -0.17 7.77
N SER A 95 5.48 -0.22 9.10
CA SER A 95 6.08 0.85 9.90
C SER A 95 7.52 1.12 9.52
N SER A 96 8.34 0.09 9.30
CA SER A 96 9.74 0.24 8.87
C SER A 96 9.85 0.78 7.44
N ALA A 97 8.99 0.33 6.52
CA ALA A 97 9.02 0.77 5.13
C ALA A 97 8.59 2.23 4.94
N LEU A 98 7.71 2.71 5.83
CA LEU A 98 7.18 4.07 5.85
C LEU A 98 7.87 4.97 6.89
N GLU A 99 8.95 4.50 7.51
CA GLU A 99 9.75 5.29 8.45
C GLU A 99 10.50 6.41 7.71
N GLY A 100 10.33 7.64 8.18
CA GLY A 100 10.89 8.86 7.58
C GLY A 100 10.71 10.07 8.48
#